data_AF-A0A9P3T9P6-F1
#
_entry.id   AF-A0A9P3T9P6-F1
#
_cell.length_a   1.000
_cell.length_b   1.000
_cell.length_c   1.000
_cell.angle_alpha   90.00
_cell.angle_beta   90.00
_cell.angle_gamma   90.00
#
_symmetry.space_group_name_H-M   'P 1'
#
loop_
_entity.id
_entity.type
_entity.pdbx_description
1 polymer ?
#
loop_
_entity_poly.entity_id
_entity_poly.type
_entity_poly.pdbx_seq_one_letter_code
_entity_poly.pdbx_strand_id
1 'polypeptide(L)'
;MRLRKYNKSLGWLSLFAGTVLLSGCDSALLDPKGQIGLEQRSLILTAFGLMLIVVIPAILMAVGFAWKYRASNKDAKYSPNWSHSNKVEAVVWTVPILIILFLAVLTWKTTHSLEPSKPLAHDEAPVTIEVVAMDWKWFFIYPEQGIATVNEIAFP
;
A
#
# COMPACT_ATOMS: atom_id res chain seq x y z
N MET A 1 -39.86 -15.62 -16.94
CA MET A 1 -38.98 -14.51 -16.49
C MET A 1 -38.97 -14.47 -14.96
N ARG A 2 -37.98 -15.08 -14.29
CA ARG A 2 -37.89 -15.08 -12.80
C ARG A 2 -37.07 -13.88 -12.35
N LEU A 3 -37.72 -12.84 -11.84
CA LEU A 3 -37.06 -11.68 -11.25
C LEU A 3 -36.35 -12.11 -9.95
N ARG A 4 -35.02 -11.99 -9.96
CA ARG A 4 -34.12 -12.30 -8.84
C ARG A 4 -34.44 -11.34 -7.70
N LYS A 5 -35.12 -11.81 -6.64
CA LYS A 5 -35.38 -11.04 -5.41
C LYS A 5 -34.06 -10.50 -4.87
N TYR A 6 -33.85 -9.19 -4.96
CA TYR A 6 -32.70 -8.50 -4.38
C TYR A 6 -32.81 -8.59 -2.85
N ASN A 7 -31.93 -9.36 -2.23
CA ASN A 7 -32.01 -9.65 -0.80
C ASN A 7 -31.49 -8.43 -0.03
N LYS A 8 -32.37 -7.69 0.67
CA LYS A 8 -32.01 -6.45 1.40
C LYS A 8 -30.80 -6.60 2.35
N SER A 9 -30.60 -7.81 2.87
CA SER A 9 -29.43 -8.19 3.69
C SER A 9 -28.10 -8.09 2.93
N LEU A 10 -28.06 -8.39 1.63
CA LEU A 10 -26.86 -8.25 0.79
C LEU A 10 -26.51 -6.77 0.55
N GLY A 11 -27.51 -5.91 0.46
CA GLY A 11 -27.32 -4.46 0.37
C GLY A 11 -26.74 -3.86 1.66
N TRP A 12 -27.20 -4.31 2.83
CA TRP A 12 -26.64 -3.91 4.13
C TRP A 12 -25.22 -4.42 4.36
N LEU A 13 -24.92 -5.66 3.96
CA LEU A 13 -23.54 -6.19 4.00
C LEU A 13 -22.59 -5.40 3.10
N SER A 14 -23.05 -4.99 1.90
CA SER A 14 -22.24 -4.15 1.00
C SER A 14 -22.03 -2.73 1.53
N LEU A 15 -23.04 -2.15 2.19
CA LEU A 15 -22.94 -0.84 2.84
C LEU A 15 -21.99 -0.88 4.04
N PHE A 16 -22.08 -1.91 4.87
CA PHE A 16 -21.22 -2.08 6.04
C PHE A 16 -19.76 -2.37 5.64
N ALA A 17 -19.55 -3.20 4.61
CA ALA A 17 -18.23 -3.38 4.02
C ALA A 17 -17.69 -2.06 3.46
N GLY A 18 -18.53 -1.26 2.80
CA GLY A 18 -18.16 0.06 2.28
C GLY A 18 -17.70 1.02 3.39
N THR A 19 -18.45 1.12 4.49
CA THR A 19 -18.11 2.02 5.61
C THR A 19 -16.83 1.60 6.34
N VAL A 20 -16.60 0.29 6.50
CA VAL A 20 -15.35 -0.24 7.09
C VAL A 20 -14.15 0.00 6.19
N LEU A 21 -14.32 -0.10 4.86
CA LEU A 21 -13.22 0.12 3.90
C LEU A 21 -12.84 1.60 3.75
N LEU A 22 -13.75 2.54 4.06
CA LEU A 22 -13.55 3.99 3.89
C LEU A 22 -13.10 4.71 5.17
N SER A 23 -13.10 4.06 6.33
CA SER A 23 -12.75 4.69 7.62
C SER A 23 -11.27 5.06 7.79
N GLY A 24 -10.40 4.60 6.89
CA GLY A 24 -8.94 4.81 6.97
C GLY A 24 -8.42 6.11 6.36
N CYS A 25 -9.26 6.93 5.72
CA CYS A 25 -8.80 8.12 5.00
C CYS A 25 -8.16 9.21 5.87
N ASP A 26 -8.51 9.28 7.16
CA ASP A 26 -7.98 10.29 8.11
C ASP A 26 -6.69 9.84 8.83
N SER A 27 -6.01 8.83 8.28
CA SER A 27 -4.71 8.41 8.81
C SER A 27 -3.65 9.48 8.55
N ALA A 28 -2.80 9.77 9.53
CA ALA A 28 -1.69 10.72 9.41
C ALA A 28 -0.73 10.43 8.22
N LEU A 29 -0.69 9.18 7.75
CA LEU A 29 0.09 8.78 6.57
C LEU A 29 -0.69 8.95 5.25
N LEU A 30 -2.01 8.90 5.29
CA LEU A 30 -2.89 9.06 4.12
C LEU A 30 -3.38 10.51 3.94
N ASP A 31 -3.24 11.36 4.96
CA ASP A 31 -3.38 12.83 4.88
C ASP A 31 -2.11 13.57 5.37
N PRO A 32 -0.96 13.39 4.68
CA PRO A 32 0.28 14.04 5.07
C PRO A 32 0.21 15.55 4.75
N LYS A 33 0.77 16.37 5.65
CA LYS A 33 0.89 17.83 5.46
C LYS A 33 2.25 18.27 4.93
N GLY A 34 3.28 17.44 5.10
CA GLY A 34 4.62 17.69 4.57
C GLY A 34 4.81 17.14 3.16
N GLN A 35 5.63 17.82 2.35
CA GLN A 35 5.94 17.43 0.97
C GLN A 35 6.51 16.00 0.87
N ILE A 36 7.44 15.64 1.75
CA ILE A 36 8.01 14.29 1.83
C ILE A 36 6.92 13.24 2.10
N GLY A 37 5.96 13.55 2.98
CA GLY A 37 4.84 12.65 3.28
C GLY A 37 3.92 12.45 2.08
N LEU A 38 3.69 13.48 1.26
CA LEU A 38 2.89 13.38 0.03
C LEU A 38 3.53 12.40 -0.98
N GLU A 39 4.85 12.50 -1.16
CA GLU A 39 5.58 11.58 -2.04
C GLU A 39 5.57 10.14 -1.50
N GLN A 40 5.72 9.97 -0.19
CA GLN A 40 5.59 8.65 0.46
C GLN A 40 4.18 8.05 0.29
N ARG A 41 3.12 8.85 0.49
CA ARG A 41 1.74 8.41 0.26
C ARG A 41 1.53 7.93 -1.17
N SER A 42 2.02 8.70 -2.15
CA SER A 42 1.92 8.33 -3.56
C SER A 42 2.62 7.00 -3.85
N LEU A 43 3.80 6.78 -3.27
CA LEU A 43 4.53 5.51 -3.38
C LEU A 43 3.75 4.35 -2.75
N ILE A 44 3.20 4.53 -1.55
CA ILE A 44 2.40 3.50 -0.86
C ILE A 44 1.18 3.11 -1.71
N LEU A 45 0.42 4.10 -2.20
CA LEU A 45 -0.78 3.84 -3.00
C LEU A 45 -0.45 3.17 -4.34
N THR A 46 0.63 3.61 -4.99
CA THR A 46 1.09 3.02 -6.25
C THR A 46 1.53 1.56 -6.04
N ALA A 47 2.33 1.29 -5.01
CA ALA A 47 2.80 -0.05 -4.69
C ALA A 47 1.64 -0.98 -4.31
N PHE A 48 0.72 -0.51 -3.47
CA PHE A 48 -0.47 -1.25 -3.07
C PHE A 48 -1.35 -1.58 -4.28
N GLY A 49 -1.61 -0.59 -5.15
CA GLY A 49 -2.38 -0.79 -6.38
C GLY A 49 -1.78 -1.84 -7.30
N LEU A 50 -0.46 -1.83 -7.49
CA LEU A 50 0.25 -2.83 -8.30
C LEU A 50 0.16 -4.24 -7.71
N MET A 51 0.30 -4.38 -6.39
CA MET A 51 0.17 -5.69 -5.73
C MET A 51 -1.26 -6.25 -5.87
N LEU A 52 -2.28 -5.40 -5.81
CA LEU A 52 -3.68 -5.82 -5.97
C LEU A 52 -3.98 -6.46 -7.34
N ILE A 53 -3.24 -6.09 -8.40
CA ILE A 53 -3.41 -6.69 -9.74
C ILE A 53 -3.17 -8.20 -9.71
N VAL A 54 -2.29 -8.70 -8.83
CA VAL A 54 -2.02 -10.15 -8.68
C VAL A 54 -2.90 -10.76 -7.62
N VAL A 55 -3.08 -10.06 -6.50
CA VAL A 55 -3.80 -10.59 -5.33
C VAL A 55 -5.29 -10.79 -5.62
N ILE A 56 -5.94 -9.83 -6.30
CA ILE A 56 -7.38 -9.93 -6.61
C ILE A 56 -7.69 -11.14 -7.49
N PRO A 57 -7.01 -11.36 -8.65
CA PRO A 57 -7.21 -12.56 -9.45
C PRO A 57 -6.90 -13.85 -8.69
N ALA A 58 -5.87 -13.87 -7.84
CA ALA A 58 -5.54 -15.05 -7.05
C ALA A 58 -6.69 -15.46 -6.12
N ILE A 59 -7.27 -14.50 -5.39
CA ILE A 59 -8.41 -14.75 -4.49
C ILE A 59 -9.66 -15.16 -5.29
N LEU A 60 -9.96 -14.47 -6.39
CA LEU A 60 -11.11 -14.79 -7.25
C LEU A 60 -10.99 -16.18 -7.88
N MET A 61 -9.79 -16.55 -8.35
CA MET A 61 -9.52 -17.89 -8.88
C MET A 61 -9.61 -18.95 -7.78
N ALA A 62 -9.10 -18.69 -6.58
CA ALA A 62 -9.20 -19.63 -5.46
C ALA A 62 -10.65 -19.93 -5.10
N VAL A 63 -11.48 -18.89 -4.90
CA VAL A 63 -12.92 -19.06 -4.60
C VAL A 63 -13.66 -19.69 -5.78
N GLY A 64 -13.35 -19.25 -7.01
CA GLY A 64 -13.94 -19.79 -8.23
C GLY A 64 -13.65 -21.27 -8.44
N PHE A 65 -12.41 -21.70 -8.24
CA PHE A 65 -12.01 -23.10 -8.33
C PHE A 65 -12.59 -23.94 -7.19
N ALA A 66 -12.59 -23.43 -5.96
CA ALA A 66 -13.20 -24.10 -4.83
C ALA A 66 -14.69 -24.37 -5.07
N TRP A 67 -15.42 -23.43 -5.68
CA TRP A 67 -16.84 -23.60 -5.96
C TRP A 67 -17.12 -24.46 -7.20
N LYS A 68 -16.38 -24.24 -8.30
CA LYS A 68 -16.58 -24.92 -9.58
C LYS A 68 -16.13 -26.38 -9.56
N TYR A 69 -15.00 -26.69 -8.93
CA TYR A 69 -14.40 -28.03 -8.91
C TYR A 69 -14.67 -28.79 -7.60
N ARG A 70 -15.69 -28.40 -6.83
CA ARG A 70 -16.11 -29.15 -5.64
C ARG A 70 -16.56 -30.57 -5.99
N ALA A 71 -16.35 -31.52 -5.10
CA ALA A 71 -16.67 -32.94 -5.31
C ALA A 71 -18.15 -33.24 -5.66
N SER A 72 -19.08 -32.38 -5.23
CA SER A 72 -20.51 -32.53 -5.55
C SER A 72 -20.89 -32.05 -6.94
N ASN A 73 -20.00 -31.36 -7.67
CA ASN A 73 -20.27 -30.93 -9.05
C ASN A 73 -19.87 -32.03 -10.05
N LYS A 74 -20.84 -32.53 -10.81
CA LYS A 74 -20.65 -33.61 -11.78
C LYS A 74 -20.42 -33.12 -13.22
N ASP A 75 -20.68 -31.84 -13.48
CA ASP A 75 -20.60 -31.25 -14.83
C ASP A 75 -19.20 -30.70 -15.17
N ALA A 76 -18.31 -30.60 -14.18
CA ALA A 76 -16.96 -30.08 -14.38
C ALA A 76 -16.02 -31.16 -14.96
N LYS A 77 -15.16 -30.76 -15.91
CA LYS A 77 -14.12 -31.63 -16.46
C LYS A 77 -13.10 -31.98 -15.36
N TYR A 78 -13.06 -33.25 -14.96
CA TYR A 78 -12.07 -33.77 -14.03
C TYR A 78 -10.87 -34.36 -14.78
N SER A 79 -9.68 -33.84 -14.52
CA SER A 79 -8.42 -34.27 -15.16
C SER A 79 -7.35 -34.58 -14.09
N PRO A 80 -7.31 -35.81 -13.54
CA PRO A 80 -6.41 -36.18 -12.44
C PRO A 80 -4.93 -36.23 -12.82
N ASN A 81 -4.62 -36.50 -14.10
CA ASN A 81 -3.26 -36.66 -14.59
C ASN A 81 -2.67 -35.36 -15.17
N TRP A 82 -3.40 -34.24 -15.08
CA TRP A 82 -2.90 -32.95 -15.53
C TRP A 82 -2.08 -32.31 -14.43
N SER A 83 -0.76 -32.46 -14.51
CA SER A 83 0.19 -31.96 -13.50
C SER A 83 1.10 -30.84 -14.04
N HIS A 84 1.15 -30.64 -15.35
CA HIS A 84 2.10 -29.72 -15.95
C HIS A 84 1.55 -29.02 -17.20
N SER A 85 1.86 -27.73 -17.31
CA SER A 85 1.54 -26.91 -18.48
C SER A 85 2.49 -25.72 -18.56
N ASN A 86 3.40 -25.77 -19.53
CA ASN A 86 4.35 -24.70 -19.83
C ASN A 86 3.68 -23.33 -19.98
N LYS A 87 2.45 -23.29 -20.52
CA LYS A 87 1.72 -22.03 -20.72
C LYS A 87 1.30 -21.39 -19.40
N VAL A 88 0.82 -22.20 -18.45
CA VAL A 88 0.39 -21.70 -17.13
C VAL A 88 1.60 -21.30 -16.31
N GLU A 89 2.65 -22.12 -16.34
CA GLU A 89 3.90 -21.84 -15.66
C GLU A 89 4.53 -20.53 -16.15
N ALA A 90 4.67 -20.34 -17.46
CA ALA A 90 5.21 -19.11 -18.03
C ALA A 90 4.45 -17.86 -17.55
N VAL A 91 3.11 -17.89 -17.51
CA VAL A 91 2.30 -16.75 -17.06
C VAL A 91 2.47 -16.50 -15.56
N VAL A 92 2.42 -17.55 -14.73
CA VAL A 92 2.53 -17.44 -13.27
C VAL A 92 3.91 -16.93 -12.83
N TRP A 93 4.97 -17.23 -13.59
CA TRP A 93 6.31 -16.68 -13.35
C TRP A 93 6.49 -15.27 -13.90
N THR A 94 6.06 -15.02 -15.14
CA THR A 94 6.34 -13.76 -15.84
C THR A 94 5.64 -12.58 -15.19
N VAL A 95 4.37 -12.75 -14.78
CA VAL A 95 3.57 -11.64 -14.23
C VAL A 95 4.17 -11.07 -12.93
N PRO A 96 4.50 -11.88 -11.90
CA PRO A 96 5.16 -11.38 -10.70
C PRO A 96 6.54 -10.76 -10.95
N ILE A 97 7.35 -11.36 -11.84
CA ILE A 97 8.69 -10.82 -12.16
C ILE A 97 8.59 -9.41 -12.74
N LEU A 98 7.66 -9.18 -13.68
CA LEU A 98 7.47 -7.86 -14.27
C LEU A 98 7.05 -6.80 -13.24
N ILE A 99 6.17 -7.18 -12.31
CA ILE A 99 5.70 -6.27 -11.25
C ILE A 99 6.83 -5.92 -10.29
N ILE A 100 7.64 -6.91 -9.88
CA ILE A 100 8.79 -6.67 -9.02
C ILE A 100 9.85 -5.82 -9.72
N LEU A 101 10.08 -6.03 -11.03
CA LEU A 101 11.01 -5.20 -11.80
C LEU A 101 10.54 -3.73 -11.82
N PHE A 102 9.26 -3.50 -12.09
CA PHE A 102 8.70 -2.15 -12.04
C PHE A 102 8.84 -1.50 -10.67
N LEU A 103 8.49 -2.24 -9.60
CA LEU A 103 8.65 -1.78 -8.22
C LEU A 103 10.11 -1.50 -7.88
N ALA A 104 11.05 -2.34 -8.29
CA ALA A 104 12.47 -2.15 -8.03
C ALA A 104 12.99 -0.84 -8.64
N VAL A 105 12.58 -0.51 -9.88
CA VAL A 105 12.95 0.76 -10.53
C VAL A 105 12.34 1.95 -9.78
N LEU A 106 11.07 1.84 -9.36
CA LEU A 106 10.39 2.88 -8.61
C LEU A 106 11.08 3.10 -7.25
N THR A 107 11.33 2.03 -6.50
CA THR A 107 12.04 2.04 -5.21
C THR A 107 13.45 2.63 -5.36
N TRP A 108 14.21 2.23 -6.39
CA TRP A 108 15.54 2.80 -6.62
C TRP A 108 15.48 4.32 -6.78
N LYS A 109 14.54 4.83 -7.59
CA LYS A 109 14.37 6.27 -7.78
C LYS A 109 13.94 6.97 -6.50
N THR A 110 12.98 6.42 -5.77
CA THR A 110 12.44 7.08 -4.57
C THR A 110 13.40 7.02 -3.38
N THR A 111 14.18 5.96 -3.23
CA THR A 111 15.23 5.88 -2.22
C THR A 111 16.28 6.98 -2.42
N HIS A 112 16.68 7.26 -3.67
CA HIS A 112 17.63 8.33 -3.96
C HIS A 112 17.00 9.74 -3.94
N SER A 113 15.71 9.88 -4.24
CA SER A 113 15.06 11.19 -4.20
C SER A 113 14.70 11.62 -2.77
N LEU A 114 14.32 10.66 -1.92
CA LEU A 114 13.86 10.86 -0.55
C LEU A 114 14.95 10.56 0.51
N GLU A 115 16.22 10.66 0.12
CA GLU A 115 17.32 10.46 1.06
C GLU A 115 17.31 11.54 2.16
N PRO A 116 17.24 11.20 3.46
CA PRO A 116 17.08 12.19 4.53
C PRO A 116 18.25 13.18 4.69
N SER A 117 19.45 12.80 4.24
CA SER A 117 20.65 13.64 4.29
C SER A 117 20.72 14.67 3.15
N LYS A 118 19.86 14.53 2.14
CA LYS A 118 19.87 15.39 0.96
C LYS A 118 19.19 16.72 1.28
N PRO A 119 19.85 17.87 1.03
CA PRO A 119 19.21 19.17 1.19
C PRO A 119 17.98 19.30 0.29
N LEU A 120 16.92 19.92 0.82
CA LEU A 120 15.75 20.27 0.03
C LEU A 120 16.11 21.39 -0.94
N ALA A 121 15.70 21.25 -2.20
CA ALA A 121 15.86 22.30 -3.19
C ALA A 121 14.76 23.34 -3.00
N HIS A 122 15.00 24.32 -2.13
CA HIS A 122 14.13 25.47 -1.90
C HIS A 122 14.99 26.74 -1.76
N ASP A 123 14.43 27.89 -2.13
CA ASP A 123 15.15 29.17 -2.13
C ASP A 123 15.36 29.77 -0.73
N GLU A 124 14.81 29.13 0.31
CA GLU A 124 14.86 29.59 1.69
C GLU A 124 15.99 28.90 2.47
N ALA A 125 16.63 29.64 3.37
CA ALA A 125 17.68 29.09 4.22
C ALA A 125 17.10 28.05 5.20
N PRO A 126 17.68 26.85 5.31
CA PRO A 126 17.18 25.83 6.22
C PRO A 126 17.45 26.23 7.69
N VAL A 127 16.47 26.00 8.56
CA VAL A 127 16.64 26.17 10.00
C VAL A 127 17.36 24.94 10.57
N THR A 128 18.53 25.16 11.19
CA THR A 128 19.30 24.08 11.83
C THR A 128 18.73 23.78 13.21
N ILE A 129 18.30 22.54 13.44
CA ILE A 129 17.83 22.04 14.75
C ILE A 129 18.63 20.80 15.12
N GLU A 130 19.32 20.85 16.26
CA GLU A 130 20.00 19.67 16.81
C GLU A 130 19.05 18.90 17.71
N VAL A 131 18.93 17.59 17.50
CA VAL A 131 18.00 16.72 18.23
C VAL A 131 18.80 15.75 19.11
N VAL A 132 18.58 15.81 20.43
CA VAL A 132 19.19 14.90 21.40
C VAL A 132 18.10 14.11 22.12
N ALA A 133 18.22 12.78 22.10
CA ALA A 133 17.35 11.88 22.85
C ALA A 133 17.87 11.72 24.29
N MET A 134 17.13 12.24 25.27
CA MET A 134 17.39 12.04 26.71
C MET A 134 16.42 11.00 27.28
N ASP A 135 16.62 10.57 28.53
CA ASP A 135 15.74 9.61 29.18
C ASP A 135 14.30 10.14 29.28
N TRP A 136 13.40 9.55 28.48
CA TRP A 136 12.01 9.96 28.23
C TRP A 136 11.77 11.43 27.84
N LYS A 137 12.77 12.11 27.28
CA LYS A 137 12.63 13.51 26.85
C LYS A 137 13.33 13.74 25.52
N TRP A 138 12.70 14.56 24.69
CA TRP A 138 13.34 15.10 23.49
C TRP A 138 13.92 16.48 23.80
N PHE A 139 15.20 16.67 23.50
CA PHE A 139 15.89 17.94 23.68
C PHE A 139 16.26 18.52 22.32
N PHE A 140 15.91 19.79 22.12
CA PHE A 140 16.09 20.47 20.84
C PHE A 140 16.93 21.72 21.06
N ILE A 141 17.99 21.89 20.26
CA ILE A 141 18.91 23.03 20.34
C ILE A 141 18.83 23.81 19.04
N TYR A 142 18.64 25.13 19.15
CA TYR A 142 18.62 26.09 18.05
C TYR A 142 19.90 26.92 18.09
N PRO A 143 20.99 26.48 17.44
CA PRO A 143 22.31 27.12 17.58
C PRO A 143 22.32 28.57 17.08
N GLU A 144 21.55 28.89 16.05
CA GLU A 144 21.50 30.24 15.48
C GLU A 144 20.74 31.24 16.37
N GLN A 145 19.73 30.77 17.11
CA GLN A 145 18.91 31.58 18.01
C GLN A 145 19.43 31.55 19.46
N GLY A 146 20.36 30.65 19.78
CA GLY A 146 20.93 30.50 21.13
C GLY A 146 19.94 29.99 22.18
N ILE A 147 18.87 29.30 21.76
CA ILE A 147 17.83 28.76 22.64
C ILE A 147 17.81 27.22 22.60
N ALA A 148 17.26 26.61 23.65
CA ALA A 148 16.97 25.18 23.70
C ALA A 148 15.60 24.92 24.31
N THR A 149 14.89 23.92 23.80
CA THR A 149 13.54 23.54 24.24
C THR A 149 13.45 22.05 24.54
N VAL A 150 12.49 21.67 25.38
CA VAL A 150 12.23 20.27 25.76
C VAL A 150 10.85 19.88 25.24
N ASN A 151 10.76 18.75 24.53
CA ASN A 151 9.53 18.14 23.99
C ASN A 151 8.72 18.97 22.98
N GLU A 152 9.14 20.18 22.66
CA GLU A 152 8.45 21.05 21.71
C GLU A 152 9.45 21.70 20.75
N ILE A 153 9.08 21.73 19.47
CA ILE A 153 9.79 22.46 18.41
C ILE A 153 8.79 23.31 17.63
N ALA A 154 9.28 24.42 17.09
CA ALA A 154 8.51 25.27 16.20
C ALA A 154 9.44 25.70 15.05
N PHE A 155 8.92 25.63 13.84
CA PHE A 155 9.57 26.10 12.63
C PHE A 155 8.48 26.68 11.70
N PRO A 156 8.84 27.66 10.85
CA PRO A 156 7.89 28.30 9.94
C PRO A 156 7.37 27.34 8.85
#